data_AF-A0A7C7SUE4-F1
#
_entry.id   AF-A0A7C7SUE4-F1
#
_cell.length_a   1.000
_cell.length_b   1.000
_cell.length_c   1.000
_cell.angle_alpha   90.00
_cell.angle_beta   90.00
_cell.angle_gamma   90.00
#
_symmetry.space_group_name_H-M   'P 1'
#
loop_
_entity.id
_entity.type
_entity.pdbx_description
1 polymer ?
#
loop_
_entity_poly.entity_id
_entity_poly.type
_entity_poly.pdbx_seq_one_letter_code
_entity_poly.pdbx_strand_id
1 'polypeptide(L)' 'MSADWYIIRTAGFLRRKKAIGPLSELELLSRIDSGEIQPQTLMRSERKTRDRWVEMHKVGPAFAHFKGISEEKKRGG' A
#
# COMPACT_ATOMS: atom_id res chain seq x y z
N MET A 1 8.11 -15.92 -2.43
CA MET A 1 7.56 -14.62 -2.87
C MET A 1 6.28 -14.90 -3.63
N SER A 2 5.11 -14.67 -3.03
CA SER A 2 3.81 -14.79 -3.73
C SER A 2 3.32 -13.39 -4.10
N ALA A 3 2.86 -13.21 -5.34
CA ALA A 3 2.19 -12.00 -5.79
C ALA A 3 0.67 -12.19 -5.62
N ASP A 4 0.12 -11.65 -4.54
CA ASP A 4 -1.31 -11.74 -4.21
C ASP A 4 -1.93 -10.39 -3.86
N TRP A 5 -1.16 -9.30 -3.93
CA TRP A 5 -1.64 -7.97 -3.57
C TRP A 5 -2.21 -7.20 -4.75
N TYR A 6 -3.31 -6.52 -4.51
CA TYR A 6 -3.94 -5.57 -5.42
C TYR A 6 -4.13 -4.24 -4.68
N ILE A 7 -3.91 -3.13 -5.36
CA ILE A 7 -4.12 -1.79 -4.80
C ILE A 7 -5.05 -0.98 -5.70
N ILE A 8 -5.82 -0.05 -5.12
CA ILE A 8 -6.54 0.97 -5.90
C ILE A 8 -5.71 2.25 -5.88
N ARG A 9 -5.11 2.57 -7.03
CA ARG A 9 -4.47 3.86 -7.22
C ARG A 9 -5.49 4.85 -7.75
N THR A 10 -5.47 6.04 -7.18
CA THR A 10 -6.19 7.20 -7.72
C THR A 10 -5.21 7.98 -8.57
N ALA A 11 -5.38 7.99 -9.90
CA ALA A 11 -4.45 8.63 -10.82
C ALA A 11 -5.08 9.84 -11.53
N GLY A 12 -4.30 10.93 -11.61
CA GLY A 12 -4.60 12.12 -12.42
C GLY A 12 -5.69 13.06 -11.88
N PHE A 13 -5.84 14.19 -12.58
CA PHE A 13 -6.79 15.27 -12.30
C PHE A 13 -8.27 14.81 -12.29
N LEU A 14 -8.58 13.66 -12.91
CA LEU A 14 -9.94 13.10 -13.02
C LEU A 14 -10.29 12.00 -11.99
N ARG A 15 -9.50 11.80 -10.92
CA ARG A 15 -9.79 10.84 -9.82
C ARG A 15 -10.17 9.42 -10.29
N ARG A 16 -9.66 8.95 -11.42
CA ARG A 16 -9.97 7.58 -11.89
C ARG A 16 -9.30 6.57 -10.95
N LYS A 17 -10.11 5.68 -10.40
CA LYS A 17 -9.68 4.57 -9.54
C LYS A 17 -9.30 3.39 -10.44
N LYS A 18 -8.03 2.97 -10.41
CA LYS A 18 -7.55 1.80 -11.15
C LYS A 18 -7.00 0.76 -10.17
N ALA A 19 -7.45 -0.48 -10.31
CA ALA A 19 -6.86 -1.61 -9.62
C ALA A 19 -5.52 -1.98 -10.29
N ILE A 20 -4.46 -2.13 -9.49
CA ILE A 20 -3.12 -2.53 -9.91
C ILE A 20 -2.76 -3.79 -9.15
N GLY A 21 -2.43 -4.87 -9.86
CA GLY A 21 -1.98 -6.15 -9.30
C GLY A 21 -2.08 -7.29 -10.32
N PRO A 22 -1.66 -8.51 -9.95
CA PRO A 22 -1.11 -8.87 -8.64
C PRO A 22 0.30 -8.31 -8.43
N LEU A 23 0.59 -7.83 -7.22
CA LEU A 23 1.86 -7.31 -6.76
C LEU A 23 2.45 -8.28 -5.72
N SER A 24 3.76 -8.42 -5.73
CA SER A 24 4.51 -9.05 -4.64
C SER A 24 4.54 -8.14 -3.40
N GLU A 25 4.80 -8.74 -2.24
CA GLU A 25 5.00 -7.98 -1.00
C GLU A 25 6.16 -6.98 -1.12
N LEU A 26 7.24 -7.33 -1.82
CA LEU A 26 8.38 -6.44 -2.03
C LEU A 26 8.01 -5.21 -2.89
N GLU A 27 7.29 -5.42 -3.99
CA GLU A 27 6.79 -4.30 -4.83
C GLU A 27 5.83 -3.41 -4.06
N LEU A 28 5.01 -4.01 -3.20
CA LEU A 28 4.09 -3.29 -2.35
C LEU A 28 4.83 -2.36 -1.38
N LEU A 29 5.85 -2.88 -0.69
CA LEU A 29 6.69 -2.09 0.23
C LEU A 29 7.43 -0.97 -0.53
N SER A 30 8.05 -1.28 -1.68
CA SER A 30 8.73 -0.26 -2.50
C SER A 30 7.80 0.88 -2.94
N ARG A 31 6.51 0.59 -3.18
CA ARG A 31 5.49 1.60 -3.51
C ARG A 31 5.00 2.40 -2.30
N ILE A 32 5.07 1.83 -1.09
CA ILE A 32 4.88 2.55 0.17
C ILE A 32 6.03 3.53 0.37
N ASP A 33 7.27 3.07 0.18
CA ASP A 33 8.49 3.87 0.33
C ASP A 33 8.54 5.05 -0.63
N SER A 34 8.10 4.84 -1.87
CA SER A 34 8.04 5.89 -2.89
C SER A 34 6.91 6.90 -2.67
N GLY A 35 6.01 6.66 -1.73
CA GLY A 35 4.83 7.51 -1.46
C GLY A 35 3.67 7.33 -2.44
N GLU A 36 3.71 6.30 -3.31
CA GLU A 36 2.60 5.96 -4.20
C GLU A 36 1.40 5.39 -3.43
N ILE A 37 1.67 4.73 -2.29
CA ILE A 37 0.66 4.17 -1.39
C ILE A 37 0.56 5.05 -0.14
N GLN A 38 -0.64 5.57 0.13
CA GLN A 38 -0.96 6.33 1.33
C GLN A 38 -1.79 5.48 2.30
N PRO A 39 -1.91 5.86 3.58
CA PRO A 39 -2.68 5.09 4.58
C PRO A 39 -4.15 4.82 4.20
N GLN A 40 -4.74 5.69 3.38
CA GLN A 40 -6.11 5.57 2.86
C GLN A 40 -6.21 4.81 1.52
N THR A 41 -5.07 4.38 0.94
CA THR A 41 -5.07 3.56 -0.27
C THR A 41 -5.74 2.22 0.04
N LEU A 42 -6.69 1.80 -0.80
CA LEU A 42 -7.34 0.50 -0.68
C LEU A 42 -6.43 -0.60 -1.22
N MET A 43 -6.32 -1.67 -0.45
CA MET A 43 -5.48 -2.83 -0.71
C MET A 43 -6.31 -4.10 -0.55
N ARG A 44 -6.01 -5.11 -1.34
CA ARG A 44 -6.62 -6.44 -1.28
C ARG A 44 -5.50 -7.46 -1.43
N SER A 45 -5.52 -8.48 -0.58
CA SER A 45 -4.77 -9.72 -0.75
C SER A 45 -5.67 -10.90 -0.44
N GLU A 46 -5.57 -11.95 -1.26
CA GLU A 46 -6.27 -13.21 -1.07
C GLU A 46 -6.01 -13.76 0.34
N ARG A 47 -4.74 -13.74 0.78
CA ARG A 47 -4.33 -14.37 2.05
C ARG A 47 -4.47 -13.46 3.27
N LYS A 48 -4.13 -12.18 3.16
CA LYS A 48 -4.03 -11.27 4.32
C LYS A 48 -5.32 -10.51 4.58
N THR A 49 -6.08 -10.22 3.53
CA THR A 49 -7.34 -9.45 3.62
C THR A 49 -8.58 -10.30 3.35
N ARG A 50 -8.39 -11.61 3.07
CA ARG A 50 -9.46 -12.53 2.68
C ARG A 50 -10.28 -11.98 1.52
N ASP A 51 -9.58 -11.48 0.50
CA ASP A 51 -10.15 -10.86 -0.71
C ASP A 51 -10.97 -9.58 -0.52
N ARG A 52 -10.89 -8.94 0.66
CA ARG A 52 -11.57 -7.68 0.92
C ARG A 52 -10.68 -6.49 0.63
N TRP A 53 -11.27 -5.46 0.03
CA TRP A 53 -10.63 -4.15 -0.05
C TRP A 53 -10.62 -3.49 1.32
N VAL A 54 -9.43 -3.28 1.86
CA VAL A 54 -9.19 -2.62 3.14
C VAL A 54 -8.20 -1.49 2.95
N GLU A 55 -8.35 -0.42 3.72
CA GLU A 55 -7.37 0.66 3.69
C GLU A 55 -6.04 0.20 4.28
N MET A 56 -4.94 0.73 3.73
CA MET A 56 -3.58 0.39 4.12
C MET A 56 -3.35 0.56 5.65
N HIS A 57 -3.94 1.58 6.27
CA HIS A 57 -3.84 1.79 7.72
C HIS A 57 -4.46 0.66 8.57
N LYS A 58 -5.39 -0.12 8.00
CA LYS A 58 -6.01 -1.29 8.66
C LYS A 58 -5.15 -2.55 8.49
N VAL A 59 -4.17 -2.52 7.59
CA VAL A 59 -3.21 -3.60 7.38
C VAL A 59 -2.02 -3.37 8.32
N GLY A 60 -2.10 -3.94 9.52
CA GLY A 60 -1.11 -3.71 10.60
C GLY A 60 0.36 -3.78 10.16
N PRO A 61 0.82 -4.87 9.51
CA PRO A 61 2.21 -4.98 9.06
C PRO A 61 2.62 -3.92 8.04
N ALA A 62 1.76 -3.59 7.08
CA ALA A 62 2.03 -2.58 6.07
C ALA A 62 2.09 -1.18 6.70
N PHE A 63 1.13 -0.86 7.58
CA PHE A 63 1.07 0.43 8.25
C PHE A 63 2.22 0.65 9.23
N ALA A 64 2.69 -0.40 9.91
CA ALA A 64 3.89 -0.34 10.74
C ALA A 64 5.13 0.06 9.92
N HIS A 65 5.27 -0.50 8.70
CA HIS A 65 6.35 -0.13 7.78
C HIS A 65 6.28 1.35 7.37
N PHE A 66 5.10 1.82 6.94
CA PHE A 66 4.88 3.23 6.60
C PHE A 66 5.17 4.18 7.76
N LYS A 67 4.78 3.82 9.00
CA LYS A 67 5.11 4.60 10.19
C LYS A 67 6.61 4.66 10.44
N GLY A 68 7.31 3.53 10.36
CA GLY A 68 8.77 3.49 10.54
C GLY A 68 9.49 4.43 9.58
N ILE A 69 9.10 4.42 8.31
CA ILE A 69 9.63 5.34 7.28
C ILE A 69 9.31 6.79 7.63
N SER A 70 8.07 7.09 8.05
CA SER A 70 7.68 8.45 8.42
C SER A 70 8.45 8.98 9.64
N GLU A 71 8.89 8.11 10.55
CA GLU A 71 9.68 8.50 11.72
C GLU A 71 11.16 8.68 11.36
N GLU A 72 11.71 7.85 10.49
CA GLU A 72 13.07 7.99 9.96
C GLU A 72 13.24 9.30 9.18
N LYS A 73 12.26 9.65 8.33
CA LYS A 73 12.25 10.90 7.57
C LYS A 73 12.19 12.16 8.46
N LYS A 74 11.74 12.05 9.72
CA LYS A 74 11.69 13.17 10.69
C LYS A 74 13.00 13.38 11.44
N ARG A 75 13.90 12.40 11.46
CA ARG A 75 15.18 12.47 12.20
C ARG A 75 16.35 12.93 11.33
N GLY A 76 16.20 12.95 10.01
CA GLY A 76 17.24 13.34 9.04
C GLY A 76 16.99 14.64 8.30
N GLY A 77 16.13 15.53 8.83
CA GLY A 77 15.82 16.85 8.24
C GLY A 77 16.38 18.00 9.07
#